data_AF-A0A3D4JUE0-F1
#
_entry.id   AF-A0A3D4JUE0-F1
#
_cell.length_a   1.000
_cell.length_b   1.000
_cell.length_c   1.000
_cell.angle_alpha   90.00
_cell.angle_beta   90.00
_cell.angle_gamma   90.00
#
_symmetry.space_group_name_H-M   'P 1'
#
loop_
_entity.id
_entity.type
_entity.pdbx_description
1 polymer ?
#
loop_
_entity_poly.entity_id
_entity_poly.type
_entity_poly.pdbx_seq_one_letter_code
_entity_poly.pdbx_strand_id
1 'polypeptide(L)' 'KDMSKLIKWPKFSYKIVKTYPDMKVQYVDRISRNLFAYDDDVKLNWNILPEKQKIGEYNTQKATTEFGGRKWTA' A
#
# COMPACT_ATOMS: atom_id res chain seq x y z
N LYS A 1 3.79 3.34 34.12
CA LYS A 1 3.59 2.13 33.26
C LYS A 1 4.24 2.47 31.93
N ASP A 2 5.34 1.81 31.58
CA ASP A 2 6.20 2.19 30.46
C ASP A 2 5.48 1.98 29.11
N MET A 3 5.12 3.08 28.45
CA MET A 3 4.34 3.12 27.20
C MET A 3 5.17 2.69 25.98
N SER A 4 6.49 2.62 26.11
CA SER A 4 7.41 2.26 25.02
C SER A 4 7.25 0.80 24.54
N LYS A 5 6.72 -0.08 25.40
CA LYS A 5 6.50 -1.51 25.09
C LYS A 5 5.20 -1.80 24.34
N LEU A 6 4.32 -0.80 24.18
CA LEU A 6 3.04 -0.96 23.47
C LEU A 6 3.19 -0.84 21.95
N ILE A 7 4.26 -0.19 21.48
CA ILE A 7 4.52 0.01 20.06
C ILE A 7 5.60 -0.97 19.63
N LYS A 8 5.18 -2.12 19.11
CA LYS A 8 6.09 -3.01 18.37
C LYS A 8 6.46 -2.33 17.07
N TRP A 9 7.67 -1.80 17.00
CA TRP A 9 8.20 -1.27 15.75
C TRP A 9 8.35 -2.39 14.73
N PRO A 10 7.93 -2.18 13.47
CA PRO A 10 8.18 -3.12 12.42
C PRO A 10 9.68 -3.35 12.23
N LYS A 11 10.07 -4.58 11.90
CA LYS A 11 11.47 -4.93 11.59
C LYS A 11 11.94 -4.44 10.22
N PHE A 12 11.10 -3.73 9.48
CA PHE A 12 11.44 -3.18 8.17
C PHE A 12 11.75 -1.68 8.26
N SER A 13 12.76 -1.25 7.52
CA SER A 13 13.18 0.15 7.41
C SER A 13 12.47 0.92 6.30
N TYR A 14 11.92 0.20 5.32
CA TYR A 14 11.31 0.82 4.15
C TYR A 14 9.95 1.46 4.48
N LYS A 15 9.59 2.50 3.74
CA LYS A 15 8.33 3.23 3.83
C LYS A 15 7.82 3.50 2.42
N ILE A 16 6.51 3.36 2.25
CA ILE A 16 5.84 3.72 1.01
C ILE A 16 4.97 4.93 1.31
N VAL A 17 5.29 6.06 0.69
CA VAL A 17 4.55 7.31 0.85
C VAL A 17 3.66 7.49 -0.37
N LYS A 18 2.35 7.62 -0.13
CA LYS A 18 1.37 7.93 -1.17
C LYS A 18 0.87 9.34 -0.95
N THR A 19 1.12 10.23 -1.90
CA THR A 19 0.64 11.62 -1.84
C THR A 19 -0.72 11.74 -2.52
N TYR A 20 -1.63 12.47 -1.91
CA TYR A 20 -2.94 12.82 -2.47
C TYR A 20 -2.99 14.35 -2.61
N PRO A 21 -3.51 14.92 -3.71
CA PRO A 21 -4.30 14.30 -4.78
C PRO A 21 -3.51 13.68 -5.94
N ASP A 22 -2.20 13.93 -6.03
CA ASP A 22 -1.38 13.53 -7.18
C ASP A 22 -1.18 12.02 -7.35
N MET A 23 -1.59 11.22 -6.35
CA MET A 23 -1.45 9.75 -6.30
C MET A 23 0.00 9.24 -6.51
N LYS A 24 1.01 10.09 -6.33
CA LYS A 24 2.42 9.66 -6.48
C LYS A 24 2.81 8.72 -5.36
N VAL A 25 3.44 7.61 -5.75
CA VAL A 25 3.96 6.60 -4.84
C VAL A 25 5.48 6.75 -4.78
N GLN A 26 6.00 7.04 -3.59
CA GLN A 26 7.43 7.11 -3.34
C GLN A 26 7.85 5.98 -2.41
N TYR A 27 8.85 5.23 -2.85
CA TYR A 27 9.47 4.15 -2.09
C TYR A 27 10.72 4.68 -1.44
N VAL A 28 10.72 4.73 -0.11
CA VAL A 28 11.85 5.18 0.70
C VAL A 28 12.43 3.98 1.42
N ASP A 29 13.69 3.67 1.19
CA ASP A 29 14.40 2.62 1.93
C ASP A 29 15.76 3.10 2.44
N ARG A 30 16.18 2.55 3.58
CA ARG A 30 17.47 2.85 4.18
C ARG A 30 18.46 1.75 3.83
N ILE A 31 19.32 2.02 2.86
CA ILE A 31 20.42 1.12 2.51
C ILE A 31 21.68 1.63 3.21
N SER A 32 22.15 0.86 4.20
CA SER A 32 23.27 1.22 5.07
C SER A 32 23.00 2.51 5.88
N ARG A 33 23.82 3.55 5.71
CA ARG A 33 23.67 4.85 6.38
C ARG A 33 22.84 5.86 5.57
N ASN A 34 22.56 5.56 4.31
CA ASN A 34 21.90 6.49 3.40
C ASN A 34 20.42 6.14 3.22
N LEU A 35 19.61 7.17 3.05
CA LEU A 35 18.21 7.06 2.70
C LEU A 35 18.09 7.19 1.18
N PHE A 36 17.52 6.18 0.54
CA PHE A 36 17.23 6.19 -0.89
C PHE A 36 15.73 6.32 -1.06
N ALA A 37 15.34 7.17 -2.00
CA ALA A 37 13.95 7.31 -2.41
C ALA A 37 13.88 7.19 -3.93
N TYR A 38 12.91 6.45 -4.43
CA TYR A 38 12.55 6.47 -5.84
C TYR A 38 11.04 6.59 -5.99
N ASP A 39 10.64 7.29 -7.04
CA ASP A 39 9.24 7.44 -7.39
C ASP A 39 8.86 6.32 -8.36
N ASP A 40 7.70 5.70 -8.13
CA ASP A 40 7.19 4.62 -8.96
C ASP A 40 5.81 5.02 -9.50
N ASP A 41 5.71 5.21 -10.82
CA ASP A 41 4.47 5.57 -11.52
C ASP A 41 3.72 4.32 -11.99
N VAL A 42 3.36 3.46 -11.03
CA VAL A 42 2.59 2.25 -11.34
C VAL A 42 1.14 2.61 -11.62
N LYS A 43 0.75 2.50 -12.89
CA LYS A 43 -0.65 2.60 -13.31
C LYS A 43 -1.34 1.23 -13.17
N LEU A 44 -2.12 1.08 -12.10
CA LEU A 44 -2.94 -0.12 -11.88
C LEU A 44 -4.28 0.01 -12.62
N ASN A 45 -4.48 -0.83 -13.64
CA ASN A 45 -5.75 -0.91 -14.35
C ASN A 45 -6.71 -1.82 -13.58
N TRP A 46 -7.55 -1.23 -12.72
CA TRP A 46 -8.56 -1.97 -11.96
C TRP A 46 -9.80 -2.22 -12.80
N ASN A 47 -10.23 -3.48 -12.87
CA ASN A 47 -11.50 -3.90 -13.42
C ASN A 47 -12.53 -4.03 -12.29
N ILE A 48 -13.50 -3.14 -12.25
CA ILE A 48 -14.53 -3.11 -11.20
C ILE A 48 -15.65 -4.08 -11.59
N LEU A 49 -15.92 -5.06 -10.72
CA LEU A 49 -16.96 -6.06 -10.92
C LEU A 49 -18.26 -5.64 -10.22
N PRO A 50 -19.44 -6.09 -10.68
CA PRO A 50 -20.73 -5.73 -10.08
C PRO A 50 -20.97 -6.38 -8.70
N GLU A 51 -20.11 -7.32 -8.30
CA GLU A 51 -20.19 -8.04 -7.03
C GLU A 51 -19.89 -7.10 -5.86
N LYS A 52 -20.83 -7.03 -4.91
CA LYS A 52 -20.73 -6.18 -3.72
C LYS A 52 -20.84 -7.05 -2.47
N GLN A 53 -20.06 -6.72 -1.45
CA GLN A 53 -20.06 -7.42 -0.17
C GLN A 53 -19.97 -6.41 0.98
N LYS A 54 -20.56 -6.75 2.11
CA LYS A 54 -20.39 -5.97 3.34
C LYS A 54 -19.25 -6.57 4.16
N ILE A 55 -18.20 -5.77 4.40
CA ILE A 55 -17.06 -6.15 5.25
C ILE A 55 -17.10 -5.25 6.49
N GLY A 56 -17.46 -5.83 7.64
CA GLY A 56 -17.74 -5.07 8.85
C GLY A 56 -18.93 -4.13 8.65
N GLU A 57 -18.70 -2.82 8.77
CA GLU A 57 -19.71 -1.79 8.55
C GLU A 57 -19.68 -1.20 7.14
N TYR A 58 -18.65 -1.53 6.34
CA TYR A 58 -18.42 -0.92 5.04
C TYR A 58 -19.02 -1.77 3.91
N ASN A 59 -19.72 -1.09 3.01
CA ASN A 59 -20.11 -1.68 1.72
C ASN A 59 -18.90 -1.62 0.79
N THR A 60 -18.47 -2.77 0.31
CA THR A 60 -17.30 -2.95 -0.55
C THR A 60 -17.72 -3.50 -1.91
N GLN A 61 -16.93 -3.21 -2.94
CA GLN A 61 -17.14 -3.68 -4.30
C GLN A 61 -15.88 -4.40 -4.77
N LYS A 62 -16.07 -5.56 -5.39
CA LYS A 62 -14.97 -6.38 -5.88
C LYS A 62 -14.30 -5.72 -7.07
N ALA A 63 -12.97 -5.67 -7.05
CA ALA A 63 -12.18 -5.24 -8.19
C ALA A 63 -11.04 -6.24 -8.46
N THR A 64 -10.74 -6.49 -9.73
CA THR A 64 -9.59 -7.32 -10.11
C THR A 64 -8.58 -6.50 -10.90
N THR A 65 -7.30 -6.79 -10.76
CA THR A 65 -6.25 -6.18 -11.58
C THR A 65 -5.15 -7.18 -11.86
N GLU A 66 -4.45 -7.02 -12.99
CA GLU A 66 -3.30 -7.82 -13.33
C GLU A 66 -2.05 -6.94 -13.20
N PHE A 67 -1.17 -7.28 -12.27
CA PHE A 67 0.03 -6.51 -11.99
C PHE A 67 1.20 -7.43 -11.62
N GLY A 68 2.36 -7.22 -12.24
CA GLY A 68 3.57 -7.99 -11.99
C GLY A 68 3.43 -9.49 -12.31
N GLY A 69 2.64 -9.84 -13.34
CA GLY A 69 2.37 -11.23 -13.72
C GLY A 69 1.45 -11.99 -12.76
N ARG A 70 0.82 -11.29 -11.81
CA ARG A 70 -0.14 -11.86 -10.84
C ARG A 70 -1.51 -11.23 -11.02
N LYS A 71 -2.55 -12.00 -10.71
CA LYS A 71 -3.93 -11.51 -10.60
C LYS A 71 -4.21 -11.13 -9.16
N TRP A 72 -4.63 -9.90 -8.96
CA TRP A 72 -4.98 -9.33 -7.66
C TRP A 72 -6.49 -9.14 -7.58
N THR A 73 -7.06 -9.41 -6.41
CA THR A 73 -8.47 -9.14 -6.09
C THR A 73 -8.51 -8.22 -4.89
N ALA A 74 -9.26 -7.12 -5.01
CA ALA A 74 -9.54 -6.15 -3.97
C ALA A 74 -11.04 -6.12 -3.65
#